data_AF-A0A9J6GYG3-F1
#
_entry.id   AF-A0A9J6GYG3-F1
#
_cell.length_a   1.000
_cell.length_b   1.000
_cell.length_c   1.000
_cell.angle_alpha   90.00
_cell.angle_beta   90.00
_cell.angle_gamma   90.00
#
_symmetry.space_group_name_H-M   'P 1'
#
loop_
_entity.id
_entity.type
_entity.pdbx_description
1 polymer ?
#
loop_
_entity_poly.entity_id
_entity_poly.type
_entity_poly.pdbx_seq_one_letter_code
_entity_poly.pdbx_strand_id
1 'polypeptide(L)'
;MLETARAKCPHDKIVFKGLDITRDDDVTRFIEENGRFQIVFSFGTLHWIQDQCHAVKNIGDLVAPGGECFLIFASSMLLFDIYAGMMKSPVWSKYAEVSF
;
A
#
# COMPACT_ATOMS: atom_id res chain seq x y z
N MET A 1 -13.16 5.69 1.40
CA MET A 1 -12.88 4.36 0.83
C MET A 1 -13.54 3.23 1.62
N LEU A 2 -13.26 3.07 2.92
CA LEU A 2 -13.83 1.98 3.73
C LEU A 2 -15.36 2.02 3.84
N GLU A 3 -15.94 3.20 4.08
CA GLU A 3 -17.41 3.37 4.14
C GLU A 3 -18.07 3.00 2.81
N THR A 4 -17.49 3.46 1.70
CA THR A 4 -17.95 3.10 0.36
C THR A 4 -17.87 1.61 0.10
N ALA A 5 -16.78 0.95 0.52
CA ALA A 5 -16.61 -0.49 0.36
C ALA A 5 -17.65 -1.27 1.18
N ARG A 6 -17.91 -0.88 2.43
CA ARG A 6 -18.98 -1.46 3.27
C ARG A 6 -20.35 -1.33 2.60
N ALA A 7 -20.65 -0.15 2.04
CA ALA A 7 -21.94 0.11 1.42
C ALA A 7 -22.14 -0.68 0.11
N LYS A 8 -21.09 -0.87 -0.68
CA LYS A 8 -21.17 -1.51 -2.00
C LYS A 8 -20.96 -3.03 -1.98
N CYS A 9 -20.20 -3.54 -1.01
CA CYS A 9 -19.83 -4.95 -0.93
C CYS A 9 -20.16 -5.55 0.46
N PRO A 10 -21.40 -5.46 0.95
CA PRO A 10 -21.77 -6.04 2.23
C PRO A 10 -21.74 -7.57 2.15
N HIS A 11 -21.06 -8.22 3.09
CA HIS A 11 -21.01 -9.68 3.19
C HIS A 11 -20.60 -10.11 4.61
N ASP A 12 -21.27 -11.10 5.18
CA ASP A 12 -21.08 -11.51 6.59
C ASP A 12 -19.67 -12.03 6.90
N LYS A 13 -18.96 -12.52 5.87
CA LYS A 13 -17.56 -13.00 5.98
C LYS A 13 -16.51 -11.94 5.65
N ILE A 14 -16.92 -10.70 5.34
CA ILE A 14 -15.99 -9.63 4.95
C ILE A 14 -16.05 -8.52 6.00
N VAL A 15 -14.88 -8.18 6.55
CA VAL A 15 -14.71 -7.06 7.47
C VAL A 15 -13.78 -6.05 6.82
N PHE A 16 -14.15 -4.77 6.92
CA PHE A 16 -13.34 -3.67 6.42
C PHE A 16 -12.64 -3.00 7.60
N LYS A 17 -11.32 -2.87 7.56
CA LYS A 17 -10.52 -2.16 8.56
C LYS A 17 -9.46 -1.31 7.88
N GLY A 18 -9.08 -0.21 8.53
CA GLY A 18 -7.95 0.59 8.10
C GLY A 18 -6.66 0.00 8.64
N LEU A 19 -5.59 0.09 7.84
CA LEU A 19 -4.23 -0.25 8.24
C LEU A 19 -3.28 0.66 7.46
N ASP A 20 -2.43 1.38 8.17
CA ASP A 20 -1.28 2.06 7.57
C ASP A 20 -0.08 1.10 7.56
N ILE A 21 0.21 0.53 6.40
CA ILE A 21 1.27 -0.48 6.23
C ILE A 21 2.69 0.08 6.43
N THR A 22 2.83 1.42 6.45
CA THR A 22 4.11 2.10 6.65
C THR A 22 4.48 2.31 8.13
N ARG A 23 3.57 1.91 9.05
CA ARG A 23 3.68 2.15 10.48
C ARG A 23 3.74 0.85 11.28
N ASP A 24 4.91 0.55 11.83
CA ASP A 24 5.16 -0.67 12.61
C ASP A 24 4.23 -0.83 13.82
N ASP A 25 3.88 0.28 14.48
CA ASP A 25 2.96 0.29 15.62
C ASP A 25 1.53 -0.09 15.21
N ASP A 26 1.09 0.38 14.05
CA ASP A 26 -0.23 0.06 13.50
C ASP A 26 -0.29 -1.41 13.03
N VAL A 27 0.74 -1.89 12.35
CA VAL A 27 0.85 -3.29 11.90
C VAL A 27 0.87 -4.25 13.09
N THR A 28 1.65 -3.94 14.12
CA THR A 28 1.72 -4.75 15.35
C THR A 28 0.36 -4.86 16.02
N ARG A 29 -0.30 -3.73 16.27
CA ARG A 29 -1.65 -3.70 16.86
C ARG A 29 -2.66 -4.45 15.98
N PHE A 30 -2.57 -4.30 14.66
CA PHE A 30 -3.46 -4.99 13.73
C PHE A 30 -3.30 -6.52 13.82
N ILE A 31 -2.08 -7.03 13.95
CA ILE A 31 -1.80 -8.45 14.15
C ILE A 31 -2.31 -8.91 15.52
N GLU A 32 -2.14 -8.12 16.58
CA GLU A 32 -2.66 -8.47 17.91
C GLU A 32 -4.19 -8.59 17.92
N GLU A 33 -4.89 -7.70 17.22
CA GLU A 33 -6.36 -7.70 17.16
C GLU A 33 -6.95 -8.75 16.23
N ASN A 34 -6.25 -9.11 15.15
CA ASN A 34 -6.82 -9.90 14.05
C ASN A 34 -6.09 -11.23 13.79
N GLY A 35 -4.93 -11.42 14.41
CA GLY A 35 -4.00 -12.47 14.05
C GLY A 35 -3.28 -12.21 12.72
N ARG A 36 -2.50 -13.21 12.32
CA ARG A 36 -1.86 -13.27 11.00
C ARG A 36 -2.75 -14.01 10.00
N PHE A 37 -2.53 -13.76 8.71
CA PHE A 37 -3.38 -14.23 7.63
C PHE A 37 -2.69 -15.33 6.82
N GLN A 38 -3.46 -16.34 6.40
CA GLN A 38 -2.96 -17.40 5.52
C GLN A 38 -2.67 -16.89 4.12
N ILE A 39 -3.43 -15.92 3.62
CA ILE A 39 -3.21 -15.32 2.30
C ILE A 39 -3.39 -13.81 2.42
N VAL A 40 -2.39 -13.05 1.98
CA VAL A 40 -2.42 -11.59 1.92
C VAL A 40 -2.40 -11.15 0.45
N PHE A 41 -3.28 -10.23 0.10
CA PHE A 41 -3.35 -9.63 -1.23
C PHE A 41 -3.10 -8.13 -1.16
N SER A 42 -2.32 -7.58 -2.10
CA SER A 42 -2.17 -6.14 -2.27
C SER A 42 -2.22 -5.77 -3.75
N PHE A 43 -3.13 -4.86 -4.09
CA PHE A 43 -3.39 -4.45 -5.46
C PHE A 43 -3.20 -2.95 -5.61
N GLY A 44 -2.14 -2.56 -6.32
CA GLY A 44 -1.90 -1.17 -6.71
C GLY A 44 -1.54 -0.23 -5.55
N THR A 45 -1.04 -0.75 -4.43
CA THR A 45 -0.72 0.10 -3.26
C THR A 45 0.76 0.48 -3.19
N LEU A 46 1.67 -0.46 -3.46
CA LEU A 46 3.09 -0.31 -3.14
C LEU A 46 3.80 0.83 -3.90
N HIS A 47 3.34 1.19 -5.09
CA HIS A 47 3.96 2.26 -5.88
C HIS A 47 3.67 3.68 -5.36
N TRP A 48 2.78 3.81 -4.38
CA TRP A 48 2.54 5.06 -3.66
C TRP A 48 3.39 5.20 -2.39
N ILE A 49 4.13 4.14 -2.02
CA ILE A 49 4.93 4.10 -0.80
C ILE A 49 6.37 4.42 -1.14
N GLN A 50 6.95 5.36 -0.40
CA GLN A 50 8.34 5.78 -0.58
C GLN A 50 9.32 4.66 -0.17
N ASP A 51 9.19 4.12 1.05
CA ASP A 51 9.97 2.97 1.51
C ASP A 51 9.22 1.65 1.26
N GLN A 52 9.33 1.17 0.01
CA GLN A 52 8.68 -0.07 -0.42
C GLN A 52 9.24 -1.31 0.29
N CYS A 53 10.54 -1.31 0.62
CA CYS A 53 11.19 -2.43 1.32
C CYS A 53 10.61 -2.59 2.71
N HIS A 54 10.44 -1.49 3.44
CA HIS A 54 9.80 -1.48 4.75
C HIS A 54 8.35 -1.96 4.68
N ALA A 55 7.56 -1.44 3.74
CA ALA A 55 6.17 -1.87 3.57
C ALA A 55 6.04 -3.35 3.19
N VAL A 56 6.93 -3.88 2.33
CA VAL A 56 6.94 -5.31 1.98
C VAL A 56 7.31 -6.18 3.18
N LYS A 57 8.25 -5.72 4.03
CA LYS A 57 8.55 -6.40 5.30
C LYS A 57 7.31 -6.46 6.21
N ASN A 58 6.61 -5.35 6.37
CA ASN A 58 5.39 -5.28 7.18
C ASN A 58 4.26 -6.16 6.62
N ILE A 59 4.12 -6.24 5.29
CA ILE A 59 3.23 -7.21 4.65
C ILE A 59 3.64 -8.64 5.02
N GLY A 60 4.94 -8.94 5.03
CA GLY A 60 5.46 -10.24 5.46
C GLY A 60 5.08 -10.60 6.90
N ASP A 61 5.08 -9.62 7.80
CA ASP A 61 4.67 -9.83 9.20
C ASP A 61 3.18 -10.15 9.35
N LEU A 62 2.33 -9.66 8.43
CA LEU A 62 0.91 -10.03 8.36
C LEU A 62 0.70 -11.48 7.90
N VAL A 63 1.66 -12.08 7.19
CA VAL A 63 1.54 -13.46 6.69
C VAL A 63 1.85 -14.45 7.80
N ALA A 64 0.95 -15.41 8.01
CA ALA A 64 1.14 -16.48 8.96
C ALA A 64 2.22 -17.48 8.49
N PRO A 65 2.83 -18.27 9.40
CA PRO A 65 3.77 -19.32 9.00
C PRO A 65 3.14 -20.29 7.98
N GLY A 66 3.79 -20.44 6.81
CA GLY A 66 3.27 -21.27 5.71
C GLY A 66 2.15 -20.61 4.88
N GLY A 67 1.83 -19.34 5.14
CA GLY A 67 0.92 -18.55 4.32
C GLY A 67 1.58 -17.99 3.07
N GLU A 68 0.76 -17.37 2.23
CA GLU A 68 1.15 -16.83 0.92
C GLU A 68 0.83 -15.34 0.81
N CYS A 69 1.54 -14.66 -0.09
CA CYS A 69 1.30 -13.27 -0.42
C CYS A 69 1.28 -13.08 -1.93
N PHE A 70 0.31 -12.31 -2.42
CA PHE A 70 0.20 -11.94 -3.83
C PHE A 70 0.12 -10.43 -3.99
N LEU A 71 1.08 -9.88 -4.72
CA LEU A 71 1.29 -8.44 -4.87
C LEU A 71 1.20 -8.06 -6.35
N ILE A 72 0.38 -7.05 -6.67
CA ILE A 72 0.36 -6.40 -7.98
C ILE A 72 0.68 -4.92 -7.77
N PHE A 73 1.76 -4.43 -8.38
CA PHE A 73 2.14 -3.02 -8.32
C PHE A 73 2.98 -2.62 -9.55
N ALA A 74 3.01 -1.32 -9.83
CA ALA A 74 3.88 -0.76 -10.85
C ALA A 74 5.31 -0.66 -10.32
N SER A 75 6.22 -1.51 -10.81
CA SER A 75 7.64 -1.47 -10.42
C SER A 75 8.42 -0.40 -11.18
N SER A 76 8.16 -0.25 -12.47
CA SER A 76 8.64 0.85 -13.30
C SER A 76 7.57 1.21 -14.32
N MET A 77 7.16 2.48 -14.31
CA MET A 77 6.26 3.04 -15.31
C MET A 77 6.97 4.20 -15.99
N LEU A 78 6.82 4.30 -17.31
CA LEU A 78 7.31 5.43 -18.12
C LEU A 78 6.86 6.79 -17.53
N LEU A 79 5.71 6.81 -16.85
CA LEU A 79 5.22 7.96 -16.11
C LEU A 79 6.22 8.50 -15.10
N PHE A 80 7.02 7.67 -14.43
CA PHE A 80 8.02 8.13 -13.47
C PHE A 80 9.16 8.89 -14.15
N ASP A 81 9.62 8.40 -15.31
CA ASP A 81 10.66 9.08 -16.11
C ASP A 81 10.14 10.40 -16.69
N ILE A 82 8.88 10.40 -17.17
CA ILE A 82 8.21 11.61 -17.65
C ILE A 82 8.08 12.61 -16.50
N TYR A 83 7.68 12.17 -15.31
CA TYR A 83 7.59 13.03 -14.12
C TYR A 83 8.96 13.63 -13.79
N ALA A 84 10.01 12.81 -13.71
CA ALA A 84 11.37 13.26 -13.46
C ALA A 84 11.87 14.27 -14.51
N GLY A 85 11.49 14.10 -15.78
CA GLY A 85 11.75 15.05 -16.85
C GLY A 85 10.97 16.35 -16.72
N MET A 86 9.67 16.28 -16.40
CA MET A 86 8.81 17.44 -16.17
C MET A 86 9.33 18.30 -15.02
N MET A 87 9.78 17.68 -13.94
CA MET A 87 10.31 18.37 -12.76
C MET A 87 11.58 19.16 -13.06
N LYS A 88 12.30 18.80 -14.14
CA LYS A 88 13.48 19.52 -14.65
C LYS A 88 13.14 20.57 -15.71
N SER A 89 11.88 20.66 -16.15
CA SER A 89 11.45 21.62 -17.17
C SER A 89 11.29 23.02 -16.59
N PRO A 90 11.70 24.09 -17.31
CA PRO A 90 11.52 25.48 -16.88
C PRO A 90 10.06 25.86 -16.56
N VAL A 91 9.09 25.18 -17.18
CA VAL A 91 7.67 25.49 -17.02
C VAL A 91 7.09 24.87 -15.74
N TRP A 92 7.52 23.66 -15.40
CA TRP A 92 6.89 22.82 -14.37
C TRP A 92 7.74 22.67 -13.11
N SER A 93 9.04 23.00 -13.14
CA SER A 93 9.95 22.89 -12.00
C SER A 93 9.50 23.66 -10.77
N LYS A 94 8.75 24.75 -10.94
CA LYS A 94 8.16 25.53 -9.82
C LYS A 94 7.16 24.75 -8.97
N TYR A 95 6.66 23.61 -9.44
CA TYR A 95 5.76 22.72 -8.69
C TYR A 95 6.50 21.53 -8.08
N ALA A 96 7.83 21.48 -8.19
CA ALA A 96 8.59 20.31 -7.80
C ALA A 96 8.52 19.99 -6.30
N GLU A 97 8.43 21.02 -5.46
CA GLU A 97 8.37 20.88 -4.00
C GLU A 97 6.99 20.41 -3.50
N VAL A 98 5.96 20.40 -4.35
CA VAL A 98 4.58 20.01 -3.99
C VAL A 98 4.30 18.54 -4.34
N SER A 99 5.25 17.86 -4.97
CA SER A 99 5.09 16.46 -5.37
C SER A 99 5.49 15.54 -4.20
N PHE A 100 4.59 14.60 -3.88
CA PHE A 100 4.54 13.73 -2.71
C PHE A 100 5.83 13.01 -2.31
#